data_AF-A0A929F9M8-F1
#
_entry.id   AF-A0A929F9M8-F1
#
_cell.length_a   1.000
_cell.length_b   1.000
_cell.length_c   1.000
_cell.angle_alpha   90.00
_cell.angle_beta   90.00
_cell.angle_gamma   90.00
#
_symmetry.space_group_name_H-M   'P 1'
#
loop_
_entity.id
_entity.type
_entity.pdbx_description
1 polymer ?
#
loop_
_entity_poly.entity_id
_entity_poly.type
_entity_poly.pdbx_seq_one_letter_code
_entity_poly.pdbx_strand_id
1 'polypeptide(L)'
;EKLFQQLQKVAGRVEMIYTPVQENEITKIIRRRLFSQINEDEAKKVIADFIEYVEKEGILPAGVEPSEYRSRCLDSYPFIPELVDVLYHRWGSFPTFQRTRGVLRLLSLVVYSLKETNKSYISLADFNLADQELRQELLKHIGQEYNGIIDADITGVTANSKKVDLSLGDAYKGLNLGTRTATTIFMHSFSGGHEQGITAGEIKRCATTLENPASVVAEAAEQLKTRLFYLQNIGEKYFFSNQPNLNRILLTKMDNVKVDDLIKIEQEVLKASITGKNLKVFIWEENAANIPDSEDLKLIILKKDNREVMMNILQNKGQTPRVYRNTIFFLTTLESERLTFADTLKRK
;
A
#
# COMPACT_ATOMS: atom_id res chain seq x y z
N GLU A 1 1.00 1.89 46.24
CA GLU A 1 0.60 1.85 44.81
C GLU A 1 1.65 2.39 43.83
N LYS A 2 2.14 3.63 43.94
CA LYS A 2 3.16 4.18 42.99
C LYS A 2 4.44 3.33 42.85
N LEU A 3 4.95 2.79 43.96
CA LEU A 3 6.13 1.91 43.97
C LEU A 3 5.87 0.55 43.28
N PHE A 4 4.65 0.02 43.38
CA PHE A 4 4.26 -1.23 42.72
C PHE A 4 4.17 -1.04 41.20
N GLN A 5 3.61 0.08 40.75
CA GLN A 5 3.57 0.44 39.33
C GLN A 5 4.98 0.70 38.75
N GLN A 6 5.89 1.28 39.54
CA GLN A 6 7.29 1.46 39.12
C GLN A 6 8.06 0.14 39.07
N LEU A 7 7.87 -0.76 40.04
CA LEU A 7 8.42 -2.12 40.00
C LEU A 7 7.90 -2.93 38.81
N GLN A 8 6.62 -2.80 38.45
CA GLN A 8 6.05 -3.42 37.25
C GLN A 8 6.68 -2.88 35.95
N LYS A 9 6.98 -1.57 35.92
CA LYS A 9 7.64 -0.91 34.78
C LYS A 9 9.11 -1.29 34.62
N VAL A 10 9.78 -1.63 35.73
CA VAL A 10 11.20 -2.04 35.75
C VAL A 10 11.34 -3.55 35.52
N ALA A 11 10.46 -4.37 36.11
CA ALA A 11 10.44 -5.82 35.90
C ALA A 11 10.00 -6.20 34.47
N GLY A 12 9.16 -5.40 33.80
CA GLY A 12 8.78 -5.63 32.41
C GLY A 12 9.87 -5.35 31.37
N ARG A 13 11.06 -4.88 31.78
CA ARG A 13 12.20 -4.54 30.90
C ARG A 13 13.35 -5.54 30.93
N VAL A 14 13.19 -6.64 31.65
CA VAL A 14 14.19 -7.70 31.69
C VAL A 14 13.45 -9.01 31.43
N GLU A 15 13.83 -9.67 30.34
CA GLU A 15 13.51 -11.06 30.01
C GLU A 15 12.09 -11.38 29.50
N MET A 16 11.85 -11.16 28.19
CA MET A 16 10.99 -12.07 27.43
C MET A 16 11.74 -13.38 27.23
N ILE A 17 11.69 -14.25 28.26
CA ILE A 17 11.94 -15.66 28.06
C ILE A 17 10.71 -16.16 27.29
N TYR A 18 10.86 -16.30 25.97
CA TYR A 18 9.98 -17.15 25.16
C TYR A 18 9.88 -18.49 25.88
N THR A 19 8.72 -18.80 26.45
CA THR A 19 8.44 -20.09 27.06
C THR A 19 7.56 -20.88 26.09
N PRO A 20 8.15 -21.57 25.09
CA PRO A 20 7.42 -22.28 24.04
C PRO A 20 6.50 -23.40 24.55
N VAL A 21 6.61 -23.76 25.84
CA VAL A 21 5.89 -24.90 26.44
C VAL A 21 4.38 -24.62 26.62
N GLN A 22 3.95 -23.36 26.84
CA GLN A 22 2.52 -23.02 26.97
C GLN A 22 1.80 -22.88 25.62
N GLU A 23 2.52 -22.47 24.57
CA GLU A 23 1.97 -22.19 23.23
C GLU A 23 1.48 -23.45 22.52
N ASN A 24 2.24 -24.56 22.65
CA ASN A 24 1.87 -25.85 22.07
C ASN A 24 0.55 -26.40 22.65
N GLU A 25 0.28 -26.16 23.93
CA GLU A 25 -0.98 -26.58 24.56
C GLU A 25 -2.17 -25.78 24.05
N ILE A 26 -2.01 -24.46 23.91
CA ILE A 26 -3.08 -23.56 23.44
C ILE A 26 -3.52 -23.95 22.03
N THR A 27 -2.55 -24.18 21.15
CA THR A 27 -2.79 -24.58 19.77
C THR A 27 -3.59 -25.90 19.69
N LYS A 28 -3.24 -26.89 20.51
CA LYS A 28 -3.97 -28.16 20.62
C LYS A 28 -5.39 -27.98 21.16
N ILE A 29 -5.58 -27.06 22.11
CA ILE A 29 -6.91 -26.72 22.65
C ILE A 29 -7.78 -26.07 21.58
N ILE A 30 -7.24 -25.11 20.81
CA ILE A 30 -7.95 -24.44 19.71
C ILE A 30 -8.41 -25.47 18.67
N ARG A 31 -7.47 -26.32 18.23
CA ARG A 31 -7.74 -27.39 17.25
C ARG A 31 -8.88 -28.31 17.71
N ARG A 32 -8.83 -28.82 18.94
CA ARG A 32 -9.86 -29.73 19.50
C ARG A 32 -11.23 -29.07 19.68
N ARG A 33 -11.28 -27.76 19.91
CA ARG A 33 -12.55 -27.03 20.10
C ARG A 33 -13.23 -26.67 18.78
N LEU A 34 -12.45 -26.40 17.73
CA LEU A 34 -12.97 -25.99 16.43
C LEU A 34 -13.25 -27.17 15.50
N PHE A 35 -12.47 -28.25 15.62
CA PHE A 35 -12.58 -29.41 14.74
C PHE A 35 -12.85 -30.68 15.55
N SER A 36 -13.89 -31.41 15.16
CA SER A 36 -14.21 -32.71 15.76
C SER A 36 -13.18 -33.79 15.40
N GLN A 37 -12.69 -33.77 14.16
CA GLN A 37 -11.69 -34.68 13.64
C GLN A 37 -10.85 -33.99 12.57
N ILE A 38 -9.58 -34.36 12.48
CA ILE A 38 -8.65 -33.95 11.43
C ILE A 38 -7.95 -35.19 10.90
N ASN A 39 -7.78 -35.27 9.58
CA ASN A 39 -7.02 -36.32 8.92
C ASN A 39 -5.52 -36.05 9.06
N GLU A 40 -4.86 -36.77 9.97
CA GLU A 40 -3.43 -36.56 10.26
C GLU A 40 -2.52 -36.88 9.06
N ASP A 41 -2.90 -37.84 8.21
CA ASP A 41 -2.08 -38.21 7.05
C ASP A 41 -2.15 -37.13 5.96
N GLU A 42 -3.31 -36.50 5.81
CA GLU A 42 -3.47 -35.34 4.93
C GLU A 42 -2.77 -34.10 5.49
N ALA A 43 -2.90 -33.84 6.79
CA ALA A 43 -2.17 -32.76 7.46
C ALA A 43 -0.65 -32.88 7.23
N LYS A 44 -0.08 -34.08 7.37
CA LYS A 44 1.35 -34.32 7.11
C LYS A 44 1.75 -34.02 5.67
N LYS A 45 0.91 -34.36 4.69
CA LYS A 45 1.16 -34.06 3.27
C LYS A 45 1.15 -32.56 3.03
N VAL A 46 0.07 -31.88 3.44
CA VAL A 46 -0.07 -30.41 3.28
C VAL A 46 1.08 -29.66 3.94
N ILE A 47 1.46 -30.04 5.16
CA ILE A 47 2.58 -29.40 5.85
C ILE A 47 3.93 -29.74 5.18
N ALA A 48 4.10 -30.95 4.62
CA ALA A 48 5.32 -31.25 3.86
C ALA A 48 5.47 -30.33 2.64
N ASP A 49 4.39 -30.18 1.85
CA ASP A 49 4.38 -29.32 0.66
C ASP A 49 4.60 -27.84 1.05
N PHE A 50 3.99 -27.39 2.15
CA PHE A 50 4.18 -26.03 2.66
C PHE A 50 5.62 -25.77 3.12
N ILE A 51 6.26 -26.71 3.82
CA ILE A 51 7.65 -26.56 4.27
C ILE A 51 8.60 -26.56 3.08
N GLU A 52 8.41 -27.43 2.10
CA GLU A 52 9.20 -27.43 0.86
C GLU A 52 9.10 -26.08 0.14
N TYR A 53 7.88 -25.53 0.03
CA TYR A 53 7.66 -24.20 -0.53
C TYR A 53 8.38 -23.10 0.26
N VAL A 54 8.23 -23.10 1.59
CA VAL A 54 8.84 -22.09 2.48
C VAL A 54 10.38 -22.11 2.42
N GLU A 55 10.98 -23.30 2.33
CA GLU A 55 12.43 -23.47 2.14
C GLU A 55 12.87 -22.95 0.77
N LYS A 56 12.18 -23.37 -0.31
CA LYS A 56 12.48 -22.96 -1.69
C LYS A 56 12.42 -21.44 -1.87
N GLU A 57 11.43 -20.79 -1.27
CA GLU A 57 11.23 -19.35 -1.36
C GLU A 57 12.09 -18.55 -0.37
N GLY A 58 12.84 -19.23 0.52
CA GLY A 58 13.69 -18.59 1.51
C GLY A 58 12.91 -17.72 2.50
N ILE A 59 11.73 -18.19 2.92
CA ILE A 59 10.82 -17.43 3.78
C ILE A 59 10.71 -18.00 5.20
N LEU A 60 11.55 -18.95 5.61
CA LEU A 60 11.58 -19.46 6.99
C LEU A 60 11.66 -18.32 8.05
N PRO A 61 11.07 -18.51 9.24
CA PRO A 61 11.28 -17.60 10.35
C PRO A 61 12.77 -17.48 10.71
N ALA A 62 13.21 -16.28 11.08
CA ALA A 62 14.62 -16.04 11.39
C ALA A 62 15.03 -16.83 12.65
N GLY A 63 16.13 -17.59 12.55
CA GLY A 63 16.67 -18.37 13.66
C GLY A 63 15.90 -19.64 14.01
N VAL A 64 14.95 -20.06 13.17
CA VAL A 64 14.18 -21.31 13.36
C VAL A 64 14.61 -22.35 12.33
N GLU A 65 14.96 -23.53 12.80
CA GLU A 65 15.32 -24.66 11.94
C GLU A 65 14.08 -25.20 11.21
N PRO A 66 14.20 -25.71 9.96
CA PRO A 66 13.04 -26.20 9.22
C PRO A 66 12.30 -27.35 9.92
N SER A 67 13.03 -28.21 10.65
CA SER A 67 12.46 -29.31 11.43
C SER A 67 11.59 -28.81 12.60
N GLU A 68 12.03 -27.75 13.27
CA GLU A 68 11.29 -27.09 14.35
C GLU A 68 10.03 -26.41 13.79
N TYR A 69 10.17 -25.65 12.69
CA TYR A 69 9.03 -24.99 12.06
C TYR A 69 7.97 -26.00 11.57
N ARG A 70 8.42 -27.13 10.98
CA ARG A 70 7.53 -28.24 10.60
C ARG A 70 6.75 -28.79 11.80
N SER A 71 7.40 -28.98 12.95
CA SER A 71 6.72 -29.45 14.16
C SER A 71 5.64 -28.47 14.63
N ARG A 72 5.94 -27.16 14.62
CA ARG A 72 4.97 -26.11 14.97
C ARG A 72 3.78 -26.13 14.02
N CYS A 73 4.01 -26.23 12.71
CA CYS A 73 2.96 -26.30 11.70
C CYS A 73 2.05 -27.54 11.87
N LEU A 74 2.61 -28.70 12.24
CA LEU A 74 1.82 -29.91 12.51
C LEU A 74 0.96 -29.76 13.77
N ASP A 75 1.51 -29.16 14.82
CA ASP A 75 0.77 -28.90 16.06
C ASP A 75 -0.38 -27.90 15.82
N SER A 76 -0.19 -26.91 14.93
CA SER A 76 -1.16 -25.85 14.63
C SER A 76 -2.13 -26.12 13.50
N TYR A 77 -1.90 -27.15 12.70
CA TYR A 77 -2.77 -27.50 11.59
C TYR A 77 -4.25 -27.60 12.02
N PRO A 78 -5.20 -26.94 11.31
CA PRO A 78 -5.06 -26.35 9.97
C PRO A 78 -4.61 -24.88 9.92
N PHE A 79 -4.20 -24.29 11.04
CA PHE A 79 -3.72 -22.91 11.10
C PHE A 79 -2.20 -22.85 10.93
N ILE A 80 -1.70 -21.88 10.16
CA ILE A 80 -0.26 -21.56 10.16
C ILE A 80 0.13 -21.00 11.54
N PRO A 81 1.31 -21.33 12.11
CA PRO A 81 1.70 -20.92 13.46
C PRO A 81 1.58 -19.40 13.71
N GLU A 82 2.04 -18.59 12.77
CA GLU A 82 1.99 -17.13 12.84
C GLU A 82 0.58 -16.57 13.08
N LEU A 83 -0.46 -17.26 12.59
CA LEU A 83 -1.84 -16.88 12.83
C LEU A 83 -2.17 -16.93 14.32
N VAL A 84 -1.86 -18.06 14.95
CA VAL A 84 -2.14 -18.28 16.38
C VAL A 84 -1.32 -17.30 17.21
N ASP A 85 -0.04 -17.10 16.86
CA ASP A 85 0.86 -16.18 17.55
C ASP A 85 0.31 -14.74 17.54
N VAL A 86 -0.14 -14.25 16.39
CA VAL A 86 -0.71 -12.90 16.27
C VAL A 86 -1.99 -12.75 17.06
N LEU A 87 -2.93 -13.71 16.97
CA LEU A 87 -4.18 -13.59 17.73
C LEU A 87 -3.94 -13.68 19.23
N TYR A 88 -3.01 -14.52 19.68
CA TYR A 88 -2.80 -14.77 21.10
C TYR A 88 -1.90 -13.72 21.77
N HIS A 89 -0.79 -13.35 21.14
CA HIS A 89 0.17 -12.41 21.72
C HIS A 89 -0.15 -10.96 21.37
N ARG A 90 -0.55 -10.67 20.12
CA ARG A 90 -0.85 -9.28 19.71
C ARG A 90 -2.27 -8.91 20.08
N TRP A 91 -3.27 -9.58 19.51
CA TRP A 91 -4.68 -9.26 19.83
C TRP A 91 -5.03 -9.63 21.27
N GLY A 92 -4.50 -10.74 21.78
CA GLY A 92 -4.69 -11.14 23.18
C GLY A 92 -4.03 -10.24 24.22
N SER A 93 -3.14 -9.33 23.81
CA SER A 93 -2.58 -8.33 24.74
C SER A 93 -3.55 -7.18 25.05
N PHE A 94 -4.62 -6.97 24.27
CA PHE A 94 -5.63 -5.98 24.58
C PHE A 94 -6.38 -6.33 25.88
N PRO A 95 -6.52 -5.41 26.85
CA PRO A 95 -7.27 -5.67 28.09
C PRO A 95 -8.74 -6.03 27.85
N THR A 96 -9.31 -5.53 26.75
CA THR A 96 -10.69 -5.80 26.34
C THR A 96 -10.85 -7.15 25.64
N PHE A 97 -9.77 -7.79 25.20
CA PHE A 97 -9.78 -9.03 24.43
C PHE A 97 -9.68 -10.26 25.34
N GLN A 98 -10.73 -11.08 25.35
CA GLN A 98 -10.74 -12.33 26.13
C GLN A 98 -9.90 -13.41 25.45
N ARG A 99 -8.57 -13.39 25.59
CA ARG A 99 -7.58 -14.23 24.87
C ARG A 99 -8.12 -15.54 24.29
N THR A 100 -8.47 -16.52 25.12
CA THR A 100 -8.92 -17.83 24.63
C THR A 100 -10.29 -17.79 23.94
N ARG A 101 -11.28 -17.09 24.50
CA ARG A 101 -12.65 -17.04 23.95
C ARG A 101 -12.72 -16.19 22.68
N GLY A 102 -12.01 -15.07 22.66
CA GLY A 102 -11.89 -14.17 21.52
C GLY A 102 -11.20 -14.84 20.34
N VAL A 103 -10.08 -15.53 20.57
CA VAL A 103 -9.39 -16.33 19.53
C VAL A 103 -10.35 -17.38 18.96
N LEU A 104 -10.99 -18.19 19.80
CA LEU A 104 -11.94 -19.21 19.33
C LEU A 104 -13.11 -18.61 18.55
N ARG A 105 -13.64 -17.46 19.00
CA ARG A 105 -14.74 -16.78 18.31
C ARG A 105 -14.30 -16.31 16.93
N LEU A 106 -13.19 -15.59 16.83
CA LEU A 106 -12.64 -15.12 15.55
C LEU A 106 -12.35 -16.30 14.60
N LEU A 107 -11.65 -17.33 15.08
CA LEU A 107 -11.33 -18.50 14.27
C LEU A 107 -12.57 -19.27 13.84
N SER A 108 -13.61 -19.36 14.68
CA SER A 108 -14.87 -20.00 14.27
C SER A 108 -15.55 -19.28 13.11
N LEU A 109 -15.49 -17.94 13.08
CA LEU A 109 -16.00 -17.13 11.97
C LEU A 109 -15.18 -17.36 10.70
N VAL A 110 -13.84 -17.37 10.82
CA VAL A 110 -12.94 -17.64 9.68
C VAL A 110 -13.18 -19.04 9.11
N VAL A 111 -13.18 -20.07 9.95
CA VAL A 111 -13.43 -21.46 9.52
C VAL A 111 -14.80 -21.59 8.86
N TYR A 112 -15.84 -20.97 9.44
CA TYR A 112 -17.18 -20.96 8.86
C TYR A 112 -17.20 -20.28 7.47
N SER A 113 -16.49 -19.17 7.31
CA SER A 113 -16.41 -18.45 6.02
C SER A 113 -15.65 -19.24 4.94
N LEU A 114 -14.76 -20.14 5.34
CA LEU A 114 -13.91 -20.93 4.44
C LEU A 114 -14.44 -22.35 4.18
N LYS A 115 -15.54 -22.76 4.80
CA LYS A 115 -16.03 -24.15 4.78
C LYS A 115 -16.32 -24.71 3.37
N GLU A 116 -16.68 -23.83 2.42
CA GLU A 116 -16.98 -24.21 1.03
C GLU A 116 -15.75 -24.03 0.11
N THR A 117 -14.60 -23.66 0.66
CA THR A 117 -13.36 -23.43 -0.08
C THR A 117 -12.42 -24.64 0.05
N ASN A 118 -11.67 -24.95 -1.01
CA ASN A 118 -10.70 -26.05 -1.00
C ASN A 118 -9.32 -25.62 -0.46
N LYS A 119 -9.28 -24.80 0.61
CA LYS A 119 -8.01 -24.33 1.19
C LYS A 119 -7.35 -25.42 2.03
N SER A 120 -6.07 -25.67 1.78
CA SER A 120 -5.30 -26.69 2.49
C SER A 120 -4.89 -26.27 3.91
N TYR A 121 -4.72 -24.97 4.13
CA TYR A 121 -4.39 -24.36 5.43
C TYR A 121 -5.01 -22.96 5.56
N ILE A 122 -5.01 -22.42 6.76
CA ILE A 122 -5.57 -21.10 7.09
C ILE A 122 -4.44 -20.19 7.59
N SER A 123 -4.32 -19.02 6.99
CA SER A 123 -3.39 -17.95 7.38
C SER A 123 -4.14 -16.66 7.78
N LEU A 124 -3.41 -15.67 8.32
CA LEU A 124 -4.01 -14.37 8.65
C LEU A 124 -4.57 -13.64 7.42
N ALA A 125 -4.08 -13.96 6.23
CA ALA A 125 -4.59 -13.41 4.97
C ALA A 125 -6.03 -13.85 4.67
N ASP A 126 -6.51 -14.91 5.33
CA ASP A 126 -7.82 -15.51 5.08
C ASP A 126 -8.93 -14.93 5.96
N PHE A 127 -8.60 -13.94 6.80
CA PHE A 127 -9.57 -13.18 7.58
C PHE A 127 -10.39 -12.31 6.63
N ASN A 128 -11.60 -12.76 6.28
CA ASN A 128 -12.49 -12.00 5.43
C ASN A 128 -13.01 -10.76 6.16
N LEU A 129 -12.28 -9.64 6.01
CA LEU A 129 -12.66 -8.37 6.62
C LEU A 129 -13.98 -7.80 6.04
N ALA A 130 -14.53 -8.34 4.94
CA ALA A 130 -15.84 -7.96 4.45
C ALA A 130 -16.99 -8.57 5.27
N ASP A 131 -16.73 -9.63 6.03
CA ASP A 131 -17.69 -10.20 6.98
C ASP A 131 -17.91 -9.20 8.13
N GLN A 132 -19.17 -8.78 8.30
CA GLN A 132 -19.52 -7.76 9.28
C GLN A 132 -19.35 -8.26 10.72
N GLU A 133 -19.63 -9.53 11.02
CA GLU A 133 -19.45 -10.08 12.37
C GLU A 133 -17.96 -10.08 12.74
N LEU A 134 -17.11 -10.63 11.87
CA LEU A 134 -15.67 -10.67 12.08
C LEU A 134 -15.10 -9.27 12.21
N ARG A 135 -15.47 -8.36 11.30
CA ARG A 135 -15.02 -6.97 11.33
C ARG A 135 -15.40 -6.29 12.64
N GLN A 136 -16.64 -6.44 13.10
CA GLN A 136 -17.08 -5.81 14.34
C GLN A 136 -16.38 -6.39 15.57
N GLU A 137 -16.06 -7.68 15.60
CA GLU A 137 -15.25 -8.25 16.68
C GLU A 137 -13.86 -7.58 16.76
N LEU A 138 -13.21 -7.32 15.63
CA LEU A 138 -11.91 -6.62 15.62
C LEU A 138 -12.06 -5.15 16.02
N LEU A 139 -13.03 -4.43 15.46
CA LEU A 139 -13.24 -2.98 15.69
C LEU A 139 -13.56 -2.64 17.15
N LYS A 140 -14.14 -3.56 17.93
CA LYS A 140 -14.35 -3.39 19.38
C LYS A 140 -13.05 -3.14 20.15
N HIS A 141 -11.91 -3.60 19.63
CA HIS A 141 -10.61 -3.49 20.29
C HIS A 141 -9.77 -2.33 19.74
N ILE A 142 -9.86 -2.07 18.44
CA ILE A 142 -9.00 -1.08 17.75
C ILE A 142 -9.69 0.27 17.50
N GLY A 143 -11.01 0.35 17.65
CA GLY A 143 -11.79 1.57 17.41
C GLY A 143 -12.56 1.57 16.08
N GLN A 144 -13.69 2.29 16.04
CA GLN A 144 -14.59 2.34 14.88
C GLN A 144 -14.04 3.18 13.72
N GLU A 145 -13.05 4.04 13.99
CA GLU A 145 -12.34 4.82 12.97
C GLU A 145 -11.68 3.95 11.89
N TYR A 146 -11.31 2.71 12.21
CA TYR A 146 -10.73 1.77 11.26
C TYR A 146 -11.75 1.16 10.30
N ASN A 147 -13.06 1.31 10.54
CA ASN A 147 -14.07 0.77 9.62
C ASN A 147 -13.99 1.42 8.24
N GLY A 148 -13.82 2.75 8.20
CA GLY A 148 -13.64 3.48 6.94
C GLY A 148 -12.33 3.12 6.22
N ILE A 149 -11.29 2.76 6.99
CA ILE A 149 -9.98 2.35 6.46
C ILE A 149 -10.08 0.97 5.81
N ILE A 150 -10.73 0.02 6.49
CA ILE A 150 -10.98 -1.32 5.96
C ILE A 150 -11.81 -1.23 4.66
N ASP A 151 -12.81 -0.34 4.60
CA ASP A 151 -13.60 -0.14 3.39
C ASP A 151 -12.76 0.48 2.25
N ALA A 152 -12.06 1.58 2.52
CA ALA A 152 -11.32 2.33 1.51
C ALA A 152 -10.13 1.55 0.93
N ASP A 153 -9.37 0.83 1.75
CA ASP A 153 -8.11 0.22 1.33
C ASP A 153 -8.21 -1.30 1.11
N ILE A 154 -9.13 -2.01 1.76
CA ILE A 154 -9.16 -3.49 1.74
C ILE A 154 -10.41 -4.06 1.04
N THR A 155 -11.60 -3.68 1.50
CA THR A 155 -12.84 -4.46 1.24
C THR A 155 -13.79 -3.82 0.23
N GLY A 156 -13.81 -2.49 0.12
CA GLY A 156 -14.69 -1.74 -0.77
C GLY A 156 -14.56 -2.19 -2.23
N VAL A 157 -15.60 -1.94 -3.03
CA VAL A 157 -15.64 -2.36 -4.44
C VAL A 157 -14.46 -1.77 -5.23
N THR A 158 -14.12 -0.51 -4.94
CA THR A 158 -13.02 0.24 -5.56
C THR A 158 -11.78 0.34 -4.66
N ALA A 159 -11.67 -0.56 -3.67
CA ALA A 159 -10.58 -0.54 -2.70
C ALA A 159 -9.20 -0.61 -3.37
N ASN A 160 -8.22 0.07 -2.77
CA ASN A 160 -6.89 0.18 -3.38
C ASN A 160 -6.15 -1.16 -3.43
N SER A 161 -6.35 -2.07 -2.47
CA SER A 161 -5.78 -3.42 -2.54
C SER A 161 -6.29 -4.23 -3.74
N LYS A 162 -7.56 -4.10 -4.11
CA LYS A 162 -8.11 -4.74 -5.32
C LYS A 162 -7.52 -4.18 -6.61
N LYS A 163 -7.17 -2.89 -6.62
CA LYS A 163 -6.43 -2.29 -7.74
C LYS A 163 -5.01 -2.88 -7.85
N VAL A 164 -4.41 -3.28 -6.74
CA VAL A 164 -3.12 -3.99 -6.71
C VAL A 164 -3.28 -5.43 -7.21
N ASP A 165 -4.36 -6.12 -6.82
CA ASP A 165 -4.65 -7.47 -7.36
C ASP A 165 -4.65 -7.49 -8.89
N LEU A 166 -5.24 -6.46 -9.50
CA LEU A 166 -5.34 -6.35 -10.95
C LEU A 166 -4.02 -5.97 -11.64
N SER A 167 -3.02 -5.43 -10.92
CA SER A 167 -1.75 -4.98 -11.50
C SER A 167 -0.60 -5.97 -11.37
N LEU A 168 -0.72 -7.03 -10.57
CA LEU A 168 0.35 -8.03 -10.37
C LEU A 168 0.54 -9.02 -11.53
N GLY A 169 -0.23 -8.88 -12.61
CA GLY A 169 -0.17 -9.73 -13.80
C GLY A 169 -1.32 -10.72 -13.90
N ASP A 170 -1.70 -11.11 -15.12
CA ASP A 170 -2.92 -11.87 -15.40
C ASP A 170 -2.96 -13.25 -14.71
N ALA A 171 -1.80 -13.90 -14.53
CA ALA A 171 -1.69 -15.21 -13.90
C ALA A 171 -2.11 -15.21 -12.41
N TYR A 172 -2.04 -14.07 -11.72
CA TYR A 172 -2.27 -13.98 -10.27
C TYR A 172 -3.58 -13.29 -9.89
N LYS A 173 -4.37 -12.81 -10.87
CA LYS A 173 -5.63 -12.09 -10.62
C LYS A 173 -6.63 -12.87 -9.78
N GLY A 174 -6.65 -14.20 -9.90
CA GLY A 174 -7.53 -15.08 -9.12
C GLY A 174 -7.10 -15.33 -7.67
N LEU A 175 -5.87 -14.97 -7.30
CA LEU A 175 -5.31 -15.22 -5.97
C LEU A 175 -5.48 -14.03 -5.00
N ASN A 176 -5.90 -12.88 -5.51
CA ASN A 176 -6.12 -11.66 -4.73
C ASN A 176 -4.92 -11.28 -3.82
N LEU A 177 -3.70 -11.37 -4.36
CA LEU A 177 -2.47 -11.23 -3.58
C LEU A 177 -2.31 -9.85 -2.91
N GLY A 178 -2.80 -8.78 -3.53
CA GLY A 178 -2.86 -7.44 -2.94
C GLY A 178 -3.82 -7.39 -1.74
N THR A 179 -5.04 -7.93 -1.85
CA THR A 179 -5.98 -8.00 -0.72
C THR A 179 -5.49 -8.94 0.39
N ARG A 180 -4.90 -10.09 0.05
CA ARG A 180 -4.26 -11.02 1.01
C ARG A 180 -3.13 -10.34 1.79
N THR A 181 -2.28 -9.61 1.08
CA THR A 181 -1.17 -8.86 1.67
C THR A 181 -1.67 -7.74 2.58
N ALA A 182 -2.65 -6.95 2.12
CA ALA A 182 -3.25 -5.87 2.92
C ALA A 182 -3.91 -6.41 4.20
N THR A 183 -4.65 -7.51 4.11
CA THR A 183 -5.30 -8.17 5.26
C THR A 183 -4.27 -8.67 6.27
N THR A 184 -3.20 -9.30 5.79
CA THR A 184 -2.08 -9.76 6.64
C THR A 184 -1.45 -8.59 7.40
N ILE A 185 -1.16 -7.49 6.71
CA ILE A 185 -0.58 -6.30 7.33
C ILE A 185 -1.55 -5.70 8.36
N PHE A 186 -2.84 -5.61 8.01
CA PHE A 186 -3.88 -5.11 8.91
C PHE A 186 -3.94 -5.90 10.21
N MET A 187 -3.98 -7.23 10.12
CA MET A 187 -4.01 -8.10 11.30
C MET A 187 -2.76 -7.99 12.19
N HIS A 188 -1.62 -7.61 11.62
CA HIS A 188 -0.38 -7.36 12.39
C HIS A 188 -0.23 -5.92 12.88
N SER A 189 -1.08 -4.99 12.43
CA SER A 189 -0.91 -3.57 12.75
C SER A 189 -1.23 -3.24 14.21
N PHE A 190 -1.98 -4.11 14.89
CA PHE A 190 -2.56 -3.83 16.20
C PHE A 190 -2.04 -4.77 17.28
N SER A 191 -1.72 -4.20 18.44
CA SER A 191 -1.51 -4.91 19.70
C SER A 191 -1.88 -4.00 20.87
N GLY A 192 -2.13 -4.56 22.04
CA GLY A 192 -2.27 -3.82 23.30
C GLY A 192 -0.93 -3.32 23.87
N GLY A 193 0.19 -3.63 23.21
CA GLY A 193 1.55 -3.22 23.59
C GLY A 193 2.15 -2.17 22.66
N HIS A 194 3.47 -2.07 22.68
CA HIS A 194 4.23 -1.14 21.81
C HIS A 194 4.62 -1.78 20.46
N GLU A 195 4.34 -3.07 20.28
CA GLU A 195 4.69 -3.78 19.04
C GLU A 195 3.63 -3.50 17.97
N GLN A 196 4.07 -2.93 16.85
CA GLN A 196 3.20 -2.63 15.72
C GLN A 196 3.86 -3.05 14.41
N GLY A 197 3.05 -3.59 13.51
CA GLY A 197 3.41 -3.86 12.12
C GLY A 197 4.15 -5.16 11.88
N ILE A 198 4.46 -5.39 10.61
CA ILE A 198 4.97 -6.65 10.07
C ILE A 198 6.11 -6.39 9.09
N THR A 199 7.10 -7.28 9.08
CA THR A 199 8.24 -7.23 8.15
C THR A 199 7.89 -7.85 6.79
N ALA A 200 8.67 -7.54 5.76
CA ALA A 200 8.49 -8.14 4.43
C ALA A 200 8.61 -9.68 4.44
N GLY A 201 9.47 -10.25 5.30
CA GLY A 201 9.61 -11.70 5.44
C GLY A 201 8.34 -12.36 6.00
N GLU A 202 7.77 -11.78 7.05
CA GLU A 202 6.52 -12.23 7.67
C GLU A 202 5.32 -12.07 6.72
N ILE A 203 5.26 -10.96 5.97
CA ILE A 203 4.25 -10.74 4.93
C ILE A 203 4.29 -11.89 3.91
N LYS A 204 5.48 -12.21 3.38
CA LYS A 204 5.65 -13.30 2.42
C LYS A 204 5.15 -14.63 2.99
N ARG A 205 5.51 -14.99 4.22
CA ARG A 205 5.02 -16.23 4.86
C ARG A 205 3.51 -16.30 4.97
N CYS A 206 2.87 -15.22 5.40
CA CYS A 206 1.44 -15.25 5.70
C CYS A 206 0.55 -15.06 4.46
N ALA A 207 0.96 -14.23 3.50
CA ALA A 207 0.11 -13.83 2.37
C ALA A 207 0.30 -14.68 1.11
N THR A 208 1.38 -15.45 1.00
CA THR A 208 1.58 -16.36 -0.13
C THR A 208 0.55 -17.48 -0.17
N THR A 209 0.35 -17.98 -1.38
CA THR A 209 -0.32 -19.25 -1.67
C THR A 209 0.74 -20.19 -2.24
N LEU A 210 0.53 -21.50 -2.16
CA LEU A 210 1.42 -22.48 -2.78
C LEU A 210 1.47 -22.37 -4.32
N GLU A 211 0.59 -21.55 -4.90
CA GLU A 211 0.43 -21.35 -6.35
C GLU A 211 1.16 -20.11 -6.88
N ASN A 212 1.84 -19.34 -6.03
CA ASN A 212 2.57 -18.14 -6.45
C ASN A 212 3.96 -18.05 -5.82
N PRO A 213 4.96 -17.46 -6.50
CA PRO A 213 6.24 -17.15 -5.88
C PRO A 213 6.09 -16.08 -4.78
N ALA A 214 6.95 -16.13 -3.76
CA ALA A 214 6.94 -15.17 -2.66
C ALA A 214 7.39 -13.76 -3.09
N SER A 215 8.14 -13.65 -4.19
CA SER A 215 8.51 -12.36 -4.78
C SER A 215 7.31 -11.55 -5.25
N VAL A 216 6.25 -12.19 -5.74
CA VAL A 216 5.02 -11.50 -6.18
C VAL A 216 4.29 -10.86 -5.00
N VAL A 217 4.32 -11.51 -3.83
CA VAL A 217 3.78 -10.92 -2.59
C VAL A 217 4.65 -9.76 -2.10
N ALA A 218 5.98 -9.83 -2.27
CA ALA A 218 6.84 -8.69 -1.99
C ALA A 218 6.55 -7.50 -2.92
N GLU A 219 6.34 -7.76 -4.21
CA GLU A 219 5.90 -6.74 -5.16
C GLU A 219 4.54 -6.15 -4.76
N ALA A 220 3.58 -6.98 -4.36
CA ALA A 220 2.29 -6.54 -3.84
C ALA A 220 2.46 -5.58 -2.66
N ALA A 221 3.32 -5.92 -1.69
CA ALA A 221 3.59 -5.06 -0.53
C ALA A 221 4.15 -3.68 -0.93
N GLU A 222 5.08 -3.62 -1.89
CA GLU A 222 5.62 -2.36 -2.40
C GLU A 222 4.58 -1.53 -3.17
N GLN A 223 3.74 -2.18 -3.99
CA GLN A 223 2.63 -1.49 -4.66
C GLN A 223 1.59 -0.99 -3.65
N LEU A 224 1.30 -1.75 -2.59
CA LEU A 224 0.39 -1.31 -1.53
C LEU A 224 0.95 -0.10 -0.77
N LYS A 225 2.24 -0.09 -0.46
CA LYS A 225 2.93 1.03 0.22
C LYS A 225 2.74 2.37 -0.50
N THR A 226 2.65 2.34 -1.82
CA THR A 226 2.47 3.55 -2.64
C THR A 226 1.01 3.91 -2.88
N ARG A 227 0.09 2.92 -2.87
CA ARG A 227 -1.31 3.11 -3.27
C ARG A 227 -2.31 3.22 -2.13
N LEU A 228 -2.07 2.58 -0.98
CA LEU A 228 -3.01 2.58 0.14
C LEU A 228 -2.97 3.91 0.88
N PHE A 229 -4.15 4.39 1.27
CA PHE A 229 -4.28 5.68 1.96
C PHE A 229 -3.70 5.64 3.36
N TYR A 230 -3.91 4.54 4.08
CA TYR A 230 -3.66 4.43 5.51
C TYR A 230 -2.52 3.49 5.88
N LEU A 231 -1.85 2.92 4.87
CA LEU A 231 -0.69 2.06 5.06
C LEU A 231 0.57 2.92 5.27
N GLN A 232 1.24 2.68 6.39
CA GLN A 232 2.52 3.28 6.75
C GLN A 232 3.64 2.24 6.70
N ASN A 233 4.85 2.72 6.46
CA ASN A 233 6.06 1.93 6.49
C ASN A 233 7.14 2.72 7.25
N ILE A 234 7.53 2.21 8.43
CA ILE A 234 8.56 2.82 9.29
C ILE A 234 9.66 1.78 9.50
N GLY A 235 10.88 2.10 9.05
CA GLY A 235 11.97 1.12 9.00
C GLY A 235 11.59 -0.06 8.11
N GLU A 236 11.66 -1.26 8.65
CA GLU A 236 11.32 -2.51 7.94
C GLU A 236 9.86 -2.95 8.13
N LYS A 237 9.06 -2.21 8.92
CA LYS A 237 7.72 -2.62 9.32
C LYS A 237 6.62 -1.89 8.56
N TYR A 238 5.62 -2.65 8.14
CA TYR A 238 4.38 -2.20 7.51
C TYR A 238 3.23 -2.25 8.51
N PHE A 239 2.42 -1.20 8.59
CA PHE A 239 1.23 -1.19 9.46
C PHE A 239 0.19 -0.17 8.99
N PHE A 240 -1.08 -0.42 9.31
CA PHE A 240 -2.17 0.52 9.13
C PHE A 240 -2.25 1.50 10.30
N SER A 241 -2.47 2.77 9.98
CA SER A 241 -2.68 3.85 10.93
C SER A 241 -3.94 4.61 10.55
N ASN A 242 -4.57 5.29 11.52
CA ASN A 242 -5.67 6.22 11.23
C ASN A 242 -5.22 7.52 10.56
N GLN A 243 -3.92 7.73 10.43
CA GLN A 243 -3.35 8.88 9.72
C GLN A 243 -3.02 8.52 8.27
N PRO A 244 -3.50 9.32 7.29
CA PRO A 244 -3.15 9.13 5.88
C PRO A 244 -1.64 9.23 5.64
N ASN A 245 -1.14 8.41 4.72
CA ASN A 245 0.26 8.45 4.29
C ASN A 245 0.59 9.79 3.62
N LEU A 246 1.75 10.38 3.98
CA LEU A 246 2.26 11.65 3.43
C LEU A 246 2.31 11.67 1.91
N ASN A 247 2.73 10.55 1.29
CA ASN A 247 2.78 10.43 -0.16
C ASN A 247 1.39 10.62 -0.78
N ARG A 248 0.34 10.13 -0.12
CA ARG A 248 -1.02 10.27 -0.62
C ARG A 248 -1.63 11.62 -0.29
N ILE A 249 -1.27 12.26 0.82
CA ILE A 249 -1.62 13.67 1.06
C ILE A 249 -1.07 14.52 -0.09
N LEU A 250 0.18 14.28 -0.51
CA LEU A 250 0.79 14.96 -1.65
C LEU A 250 0.03 14.66 -2.95
N LEU A 251 -0.18 13.39 -3.30
CA LEU A 251 -0.87 13.02 -4.54
C LEU A 251 -2.32 13.55 -4.57
N THR A 252 -3.04 13.52 -3.45
CA THR A 252 -4.41 14.06 -3.36
C THR A 252 -4.41 15.57 -3.57
N LYS A 253 -3.41 16.28 -3.02
CA LYS A 253 -3.22 17.71 -3.30
C LYS A 253 -2.92 17.95 -4.79
N MET A 254 -2.03 17.16 -5.39
CA MET A 254 -1.70 17.23 -6.81
C MET A 254 -2.91 16.98 -7.71
N ASP A 255 -3.75 15.99 -7.39
CA ASP A 255 -4.97 15.65 -8.11
C ASP A 255 -6.02 16.78 -8.03
N ASN A 256 -6.04 17.50 -6.90
CA ASN A 256 -6.95 18.62 -6.67
C ASN A 256 -6.50 19.95 -7.33
N VAL A 257 -5.29 20.00 -7.91
CA VAL A 257 -4.83 21.20 -8.63
C VAL A 257 -5.65 21.36 -9.91
N LYS A 258 -6.40 22.46 -10.00
CA LYS A 258 -7.19 22.78 -11.19
C LYS A 258 -6.29 23.15 -12.36
N VAL A 259 -6.73 22.81 -13.57
CA VAL A 259 -5.99 23.12 -14.81
C VAL A 259 -5.73 24.62 -14.95
N ASP A 260 -6.69 25.46 -14.57
CA ASP A 260 -6.56 26.92 -14.64
C ASP A 260 -5.46 27.45 -13.71
N ASP A 261 -5.31 26.87 -12.52
CA ASP A 261 -4.26 27.26 -11.57
C ASP A 261 -2.88 26.82 -12.10
N LEU A 262 -2.81 25.67 -12.77
CA LEU A 262 -1.60 25.19 -13.42
C LEU A 262 -1.14 26.14 -14.54
N ILE A 263 -2.07 26.65 -15.36
CA ILE A 263 -1.77 27.61 -16.43
C ILE A 263 -1.23 28.92 -15.83
N LYS A 264 -1.79 29.40 -14.71
CA LYS A 264 -1.30 30.62 -14.05
C LYS A 264 0.13 30.44 -13.53
N ILE A 265 0.38 29.36 -12.80
CA ILE A 265 1.71 29.04 -12.26
C ILE A 265 2.73 28.89 -13.40
N GLU A 266 2.35 28.21 -14.48
CA GLU A 266 3.21 28.09 -15.66
C GLU A 266 3.59 29.46 -16.22
N GLN A 267 2.62 30.38 -16.34
CA GLN A 267 2.86 31.73 -16.84
C GLN A 267 3.81 32.52 -15.91
N GLU A 268 3.66 32.36 -14.59
CA GLU A 268 4.53 32.99 -13.60
C GLU A 268 5.96 32.45 -13.66
N VAL A 269 6.12 31.13 -13.78
CA VAL A 269 7.44 30.49 -13.93
C VAL A 269 8.11 30.96 -15.22
N LEU A 270 7.38 30.99 -16.35
CA LEU A 270 7.90 31.51 -17.61
C LEU A 270 8.36 32.97 -17.49
N LYS A 271 7.53 33.85 -16.88
CA LYS A 271 7.89 35.25 -16.65
C LYS A 271 9.13 35.39 -15.76
N ALA A 272 9.28 34.56 -14.74
CA ALA A 272 10.44 34.58 -13.86
C ALA A 272 11.72 34.05 -14.53
N SER A 273 11.60 33.09 -15.45
CA SER A 273 12.74 32.54 -16.19
C SER A 273 13.23 33.46 -17.31
N ILE A 274 12.38 34.34 -17.84
CA ILE A 274 12.78 35.35 -18.82
C ILE A 274 13.59 36.44 -18.12
N THR A 275 14.91 36.34 -18.24
CA THR A 275 15.86 37.30 -17.68
C THR A 275 16.67 37.93 -18.81
N GLY A 276 16.49 39.24 -19.04
CA GLY A 276 17.17 39.98 -20.12
C GLY A 276 16.29 41.04 -20.76
N LYS A 277 16.91 42.01 -21.45
CA LYS A 277 16.21 43.13 -22.12
C LYS A 277 16.41 43.19 -23.63
N ASN A 278 17.17 42.26 -24.21
CA ASN A 278 17.58 42.32 -25.62
C ASN A 278 16.48 41.86 -26.60
N LEU A 279 15.49 41.09 -26.11
CA LEU A 279 14.37 40.57 -26.89
C LEU A 279 13.06 41.08 -26.29
N LYS A 280 12.16 41.63 -27.10
CA LYS A 280 10.77 41.89 -26.69
C LYS A 280 10.02 40.57 -26.66
N VAL A 281 9.60 40.12 -25.48
CA VAL A 281 8.99 38.79 -25.30
C VAL A 281 7.47 38.86 -25.30
N PHE A 282 6.84 38.03 -26.11
CA PHE A 282 5.39 37.84 -26.20
C PHE A 282 5.05 36.43 -25.74
N ILE A 283 4.31 36.30 -24.64
CA ILE A 283 3.98 35.01 -24.03
C ILE A 283 2.56 34.62 -24.45
N TRP A 284 2.43 33.47 -25.11
CA TRP A 284 1.18 32.86 -25.56
C TRP A 284 0.32 33.75 -26.45
N GLU A 285 0.98 34.66 -27.19
CA GLU A 285 0.31 35.50 -28.19
C GLU A 285 0.28 34.78 -29.53
N GLU A 286 -0.92 34.43 -29.98
CA GLU A 286 -1.15 33.77 -31.26
C GLU A 286 -1.65 34.76 -32.32
N ASN A 287 -2.10 35.95 -31.92
CA ASN A 287 -2.61 36.96 -32.83
C ASN A 287 -1.48 37.80 -33.41
N ALA A 288 -1.23 37.61 -34.70
CA ALA A 288 -0.24 38.34 -35.47
C ALA A 288 -0.41 39.88 -35.43
N ALA A 289 -1.61 40.40 -35.17
CA ALA A 289 -1.86 41.84 -35.07
C ALA A 289 -1.25 42.48 -33.82
N ASN A 290 -1.16 41.73 -32.71
CA ASN A 290 -0.67 42.22 -31.42
C ASN A 290 0.86 42.32 -31.35
N ILE A 291 1.55 41.73 -32.33
CA ILE A 291 3.00 41.74 -32.41
C ILE A 291 3.42 42.88 -33.36
N PRO A 292 4.18 43.89 -32.89
CA PRO A 292 4.61 45.01 -33.73
C PRO A 292 5.50 44.53 -34.88
N ASP A 293 5.52 45.27 -35.99
CA ASP A 293 6.48 45.08 -37.09
C ASP A 293 7.52 46.20 -36.98
N SER A 294 8.71 45.86 -36.49
CA SER A 294 9.80 46.80 -36.16
C SER A 294 11.16 46.10 -36.26
N GLU A 295 12.25 46.84 -36.23
CA GLU A 295 13.63 46.32 -36.23
C GLU A 295 14.03 45.61 -34.93
N ASP A 296 13.29 45.83 -33.83
CA ASP A 296 13.56 45.19 -32.54
C ASP A 296 13.48 43.67 -32.64
N LEU A 297 14.38 42.95 -31.98
CA LEU A 297 14.28 41.49 -31.89
C LEU A 297 13.12 41.08 -30.96
N LYS A 298 12.33 40.10 -31.40
CA LYS A 298 11.10 39.64 -30.74
C LYS A 298 11.18 38.14 -30.49
N LEU A 299 10.88 37.72 -29.27
CA LEU A 299 10.75 36.31 -28.90
C LEU A 299 9.29 35.98 -28.61
N ILE A 300 8.73 35.04 -29.35
CA ILE A 300 7.34 34.63 -29.21
C ILE A 300 7.33 33.22 -28.62
N ILE A 301 6.75 33.10 -27.43
CA ILE A 301 6.65 31.83 -26.70
C ILE A 301 5.24 31.28 -26.90
N LEU A 302 5.11 30.16 -27.60
CA LEU A 302 3.81 29.53 -27.88
C LEU A 302 3.58 28.29 -27.00
N LYS A 303 2.30 28.00 -26.70
CA LYS A 303 1.92 26.81 -25.92
C LYS A 303 2.18 25.51 -26.67
N LYS A 304 2.04 25.52 -27.99
CA LYS A 304 2.18 24.35 -28.87
C LYS A 304 3.00 24.71 -30.10
N ASP A 305 3.65 23.72 -30.68
CA ASP A 305 4.26 23.83 -32.01
C ASP A 305 3.15 23.83 -33.07
N ASN A 306 2.63 25.02 -33.38
CA ASN A 306 1.66 25.22 -34.46
C ASN A 306 2.30 26.02 -35.60
N ARG A 307 2.68 25.31 -36.67
CA ARG A 307 3.35 25.91 -37.85
C ARG A 307 2.48 26.90 -38.60
N GLU A 308 1.15 26.72 -38.62
CA GLU A 308 0.24 27.64 -39.31
C GLU A 308 0.23 29.00 -38.61
N VAL A 309 0.13 29.01 -37.29
CA VAL A 309 0.18 30.23 -36.47
C VAL A 309 1.55 30.91 -36.60
N MET A 310 2.64 30.14 -36.52
CA MET A 310 3.99 30.68 -36.69
C MET A 310 4.19 31.31 -38.07
N MET A 311 3.72 30.66 -39.13
CA MET A 311 3.82 31.21 -40.48
C MET A 311 2.96 32.46 -40.66
N ASN A 312 1.74 32.48 -40.10
CA ASN A 312 0.90 33.68 -40.14
C ASN A 312 1.56 34.86 -39.40
N ILE A 313 2.12 34.63 -38.22
CA ILE A 313 2.86 35.64 -37.46
C ILE A 313 4.09 36.13 -38.22
N LEU A 314 4.81 35.23 -38.89
CA LEU A 314 6.04 35.59 -39.62
C LEU A 314 5.73 36.38 -40.90
N GLN A 315 4.63 36.08 -41.58
CA GLN A 315 4.26 36.70 -42.85
C GLN A 315 3.42 37.97 -42.69
N ASN A 316 2.57 38.05 -41.66
CA ASN A 316 1.54 39.07 -41.54
C ASN A 316 1.57 39.78 -40.18
N LYS A 317 1.16 41.05 -40.18
CA LYS A 317 0.76 41.83 -39.01
C LYS A 317 -0.71 42.18 -39.19
N GLY A 318 -1.60 41.34 -38.63
CA GLY A 318 -3.03 41.42 -38.93
C GLY A 318 -3.28 41.16 -40.43
N GLN A 319 -3.79 42.15 -41.15
CA GLN A 319 -4.06 42.02 -42.60
C GLN A 319 -2.92 42.53 -43.50
N THR A 320 -1.88 43.14 -42.95
CA THR A 320 -0.77 43.69 -43.73
C THR A 320 0.43 42.75 -43.71
N PRO A 321 1.14 42.56 -44.84
CA PRO A 321 2.36 41.74 -44.86
C PRO A 321 3.48 42.39 -44.04
N ARG A 322 4.25 41.58 -43.31
CA ARG A 322 5.42 42.04 -42.53
C ARG A 322 6.64 42.27 -43.39
N VAL A 323 7.38 43.33 -43.04
CA VAL A 323 8.67 43.69 -43.62
C VAL A 323 9.82 43.08 -42.81
N TYR A 324 9.80 43.19 -41.48
CA TYR A 324 10.93 42.80 -40.62
C TYR A 324 10.86 41.34 -40.13
N ARG A 325 10.73 40.39 -41.06
CA ARG A 325 10.53 38.96 -40.76
C ARG A 325 11.67 38.32 -39.98
N ASN A 326 12.91 38.74 -40.27
CA ASN A 326 14.13 38.19 -39.66
C ASN A 326 14.36 38.63 -38.20
N THR A 327 13.41 39.36 -37.61
CA THR A 327 13.49 39.84 -36.21
C THR A 327 12.71 38.95 -35.24
N ILE A 328 12.05 37.89 -35.72
CA ILE A 328 11.14 37.06 -34.94
C ILE A 328 11.78 35.69 -34.63
N PHE A 329 11.82 35.34 -33.36
CA PHE A 329 12.20 34.02 -32.86
C PHE A 329 10.99 33.35 -32.22
N PHE A 330 10.84 32.05 -32.44
CA PHE A 330 9.81 31.24 -31.81
C PHE A 330 10.44 30.29 -30.80
N LEU A 331 9.79 30.16 -29.65
CA LEU A 331 10.07 29.14 -28.64
C LEU A 331 8.78 28.40 -28.35
N THR A 332 8.78 27.09 -28.53
CA THR A 332 7.61 26.23 -28.31
C THR A 332 7.95 25.16 -27.28
N THR A 333 6.93 24.61 -26.64
CA THR A 333 7.11 23.47 -25.74
C THR A 333 7.23 22.18 -26.54
N LEU A 334 8.08 21.27 -26.07
CA LEU A 334 8.13 19.89 -26.55
C LEU A 334 6.94 19.12 -25.94
N GLU A 335 6.08 18.57 -26.79
CA GLU A 335 4.88 17.85 -26.31
C GLU A 335 5.22 16.65 -25.42
N SER A 336 6.36 15.99 -25.67
CA SER A 336 6.85 14.85 -24.88
C SER A 336 7.14 15.22 -23.42
N GLU A 337 7.56 16.45 -23.15
CA GLU A 337 7.91 16.93 -21.81
C GLU A 337 6.72 17.51 -21.05
N ARG A 338 5.55 17.64 -21.70
CA ARG A 338 4.41 18.36 -21.13
C ARG A 338 3.85 17.69 -19.88
N LEU A 339 3.76 16.36 -19.89
CA LEU A 339 3.26 15.57 -18.74
C LEU A 339 4.21 15.70 -17.55
N THR A 340 5.51 15.50 -17.77
CA THR A 340 6.56 15.61 -16.75
C THR A 340 6.62 17.01 -16.15
N PHE A 341 6.51 18.04 -16.99
CA PHE A 341 6.48 19.43 -16.54
C PHE A 341 5.22 19.74 -15.71
N ALA A 342 4.05 19.30 -16.16
CA ALA A 342 2.80 19.48 -15.41
C ALA A 342 2.84 18.79 -14.05
N ASP A 343 3.38 17.57 -13.96
CA ASP A 343 3.57 16.88 -12.68
C ASP A 343 4.56 17.61 -11.77
N THR A 344 5.64 18.16 -12.34
CA THR A 344 6.60 18.96 -11.59
C THR A 344 5.95 20.22 -11.02
N LEU A 345 5.09 20.90 -11.79
CA LEU A 345 4.34 22.05 -11.33
C LEU A 345 3.32 21.70 -10.24
N LYS A 346 2.61 20.56 -10.37
CA LYS A 346 1.66 20.10 -9.35
C LYS A 346 2.32 19.77 -8.01
N ARG A 347 3.59 19.36 -8.03
CA ARG A 347 4.38 19.04 -6.83
C ARG A 347 4.91 20.27 -6.09
N LYS A 348 5.06 21.38 -6.80
CA LYS A 348 5.60 22.64 -6.29
C LYS A 348 4.53 23.40 -5.51
#